data_AF-D3FTR0-F1
#
_entry.id   AF-D3FTR0-F1
#
_cell.length_a   1.000
_cell.length_b   1.000
_cell.length_c   1.000
_cell.angle_alpha   90.00
_cell.angle_beta   90.00
_cell.angle_gamma   90.00
#
_symmetry.space_group_name_H-M   'P 1'
#
loop_
_entity.id
_entity.type
_entity.pdbx_description
1 polymer ?
#
loop_
_entity_poly.entity_id
_entity_poly.type
_entity_poly.pdbx_seq_one_letter_code
_entity_poly.pdbx_strand_id
1 'polypeptide(L)'
;MTVQTQMQQAIAAAQSVQSSLTQFSLETENQKAKQMFEQLAEQQKNILTLLEGRYAQVLNEEPQFSQSEPNQGEADQNQAQNKNQQSN
;
A
#
# COMPACT_ATOMS: atom_id res chain seq x y z
N MET A 1 -8.16 -2.57 -5.11
CA MET A 1 -7.06 -1.85 -4.43
C MET A 1 -7.38 -1.82 -2.96
N THR A 2 -6.51 -2.34 -2.10
CA THR A 2 -6.66 -2.23 -0.64
C THR A 2 -6.27 -0.81 -0.18
N VAL A 3 -6.55 -0.45 1.07
CA VAL A 3 -6.08 0.83 1.63
C VAL A 3 -4.55 0.86 1.62
N GLN A 4 -3.90 -0.29 1.89
CA GLN A 4 -2.46 -0.45 1.75
C GLN A 4 -1.95 -0.02 0.36
N THR A 5 -2.52 -0.56 -0.73
CA THR A 5 -2.05 -0.22 -2.09
C THR A 5 -2.21 1.27 -2.40
N GLN A 6 -3.32 1.88 -1.95
CA GLN A 6 -3.55 3.31 -2.14
C GLN A 6 -2.55 4.17 -1.35
N MET A 7 -2.25 3.78 -0.11
CA MET A 7 -1.25 4.47 0.71
C MET A 7 0.15 4.36 0.14
N GLN A 8 0.54 3.18 -0.37
CA GLN A 8 1.85 3.00 -1.00
C GLN A 8 2.01 3.89 -2.23
N GLN A 9 0.97 4.00 -3.07
CA GLN A 9 0.95 4.91 -4.22
C GLN A 9 1.07 6.39 -3.77
N ALA A 10 0.34 6.78 -2.73
CA ALA A 10 0.42 8.14 -2.18
C ALA A 10 1.80 8.47 -1.62
N ILE A 11 2.44 7.53 -0.90
CA ILE A 11 3.82 7.68 -0.40
C ILE A 11 4.79 7.85 -1.56
N ALA A 12 4.69 7.02 -2.61
CA ALA A 12 5.56 7.13 -3.79
C ALA A 12 5.38 8.48 -4.51
N ALA A 13 4.15 8.97 -4.65
CA ALA A 13 3.87 10.29 -5.23
C ALA A 13 4.46 11.42 -4.36
N ALA A 14 4.31 11.33 -3.04
CA ALA A 14 4.88 12.29 -2.11
C ALA A 14 6.43 12.30 -2.11
N GLN A 15 7.08 11.14 -2.27
CA GLN A 15 8.54 11.01 -2.42
C GLN A 15 9.01 11.66 -3.74
N SER A 16 8.26 11.46 -4.82
CA SER A 16 8.53 12.12 -6.10
C SER A 16 8.49 13.64 -5.96
N VAL A 17 7.45 14.19 -5.30
CA VAL A 17 7.35 15.63 -5.04
C VAL A 17 8.53 16.14 -4.21
N GLN A 18 8.90 15.44 -3.13
CA GLN A 18 10.05 15.81 -2.29
C GLN A 18 11.36 15.85 -3.07
N SER A 19 11.55 14.89 -3.97
CA SER A 19 12.71 14.82 -4.86
C SER A 19 12.70 15.98 -5.87
N SER A 20 11.56 16.29 -6.48
CA SER A 20 11.43 17.42 -7.39
C SER A 20 11.72 18.76 -6.70
N LEU A 21 11.22 18.97 -5.48
CA LEU A 21 11.51 20.17 -4.69
C LEU A 21 13.00 20.31 -4.38
N THR A 22 13.66 19.19 -4.03
CA THR A 22 15.11 19.14 -3.82
C THR A 22 15.85 19.45 -5.12
N GLN A 23 15.42 18.91 -6.25
CA GLN A 23 16.03 19.21 -7.54
C GLN A 23 15.88 20.69 -7.91
N PHE A 24 14.71 21.28 -7.69
CA PHE A 24 14.47 22.70 -7.96
C PHE A 24 15.33 23.62 -7.09
N SER A 25 15.60 23.25 -5.83
CA SER A 25 16.52 24.03 -4.99
C SER A 25 17.98 23.96 -5.47
N LEU A 26 18.38 22.85 -6.11
CA LEU A 26 19.71 22.68 -6.69
C LEU A 26 19.88 23.42 -8.01
N GLU A 27 18.84 23.43 -8.86
CA GLU A 27 18.88 24.02 -10.20
C GLU A 27 18.61 25.52 -10.21
N THR A 28 17.91 26.05 -9.21
CA THR A 28 17.55 27.47 -9.19
C THR A 28 18.74 28.36 -8.86
N GLU A 29 18.94 29.41 -9.66
CA GLU A 29 19.93 30.46 -9.39
C GLU A 29 19.41 31.53 -8.42
N ASN A 30 18.10 31.56 -8.15
CA ASN A 30 17.49 32.53 -7.25
C ASN A 30 17.63 32.08 -5.79
N GLN A 31 18.47 32.78 -5.03
CA GLN A 31 18.74 32.52 -3.62
C GLN A 31 17.48 32.42 -2.74
N LYS A 32 16.47 33.26 -2.99
CA LYS A 32 15.20 33.20 -2.23
C LYS A 32 14.38 31.97 -2.61
N ALA A 33 14.34 31.63 -3.90
CA ALA A 33 13.64 30.44 -4.37
C ALA A 33 14.32 29.16 -3.85
N LYS A 34 15.65 29.13 -3.79
CA LYS A 34 16.41 28.02 -3.20
C LYS A 34 15.97 27.73 -1.77
N GLN A 35 15.97 28.76 -0.91
CA GLN A 35 15.52 28.62 0.48
C GLN A 35 14.07 28.16 0.58
N MET A 36 13.19 28.71 -0.28
CA MET A 36 11.79 28.29 -0.33
C MET A 36 11.65 26.81 -0.70
N PHE A 37 12.35 26.33 -1.73
CA PHE A 37 12.28 24.93 -2.14
C PHE A 37 12.90 23.97 -1.11
N GLU A 38 13.99 24.36 -0.44
CA GLU A 38 14.58 23.61 0.68
C GLU A 38 13.56 23.46 1.83
N GLN A 39 12.89 24.55 2.22
CA GLN A 39 11.86 24.52 3.26
C GLN A 39 10.67 23.64 2.87
N LEU A 40 10.22 23.73 1.62
CA LEU A 40 9.13 22.88 1.12
C LEU A 40 9.53 21.41 1.08
N ALA A 41 10.76 21.09 0.68
CA ALA A 41 11.27 19.72 0.70
C ALA A 41 11.32 19.14 2.11
N GLU A 42 11.70 19.95 3.12
CA GLU A 42 11.68 19.55 4.53
C GLU A 42 10.25 19.32 5.04
N GLN A 43 9.32 20.22 4.72
CA GLN A 43 7.90 20.03 5.05
C GLN A 43 7.33 18.76 4.41
N GLN A 44 7.68 18.51 3.14
CA GLN A 44 7.25 17.32 2.42
C GLN A 44 7.84 16.04 3.05
N LYS A 45 9.08 16.08 3.53
CA LYS A 45 9.68 14.98 4.30
C LYS A 45 8.90 14.68 5.57
N ASN A 46 8.46 15.71 6.31
CA ASN A 46 7.62 15.50 7.50
C ASN A 46 6.28 14.84 7.15
N ILE A 47 5.65 15.26 6.04
CA ILE A 47 4.41 14.62 5.54
C ILE A 47 4.68 13.14 5.21
N LEU A 48 5.79 12.82 4.55
CA LEU A 48 6.18 11.45 4.23
C LEU A 48 6.33 10.59 5.48
N THR A 49 7.04 11.08 6.50
CA THR A 49 7.20 10.34 7.76
C THR A 49 5.86 10.04 8.43
N LEU A 50 4.89 10.96 8.40
CA LEU A 50 3.55 10.72 8.94
C LEU A 50 2.79 9.67 8.12
N LEU A 51 2.88 9.71 6.78
CA LEU A 51 2.25 8.72 5.91
C LEU A 51 2.84 7.32 6.09
N GLU A 52 4.17 7.21 6.21
CA GLU A 52 4.88 5.96 6.50
C GLU A 52 4.46 5.38 7.85
N GLY A 53 4.33 6.24 8.87
CA GLY A 53 3.81 5.84 10.19
C GLY A 53 2.39 5.28 10.11
N ARG A 54 1.48 5.94 9.37
CA ARG A 54 0.12 5.42 9.18
C ARG A 54 0.11 4.14 8.35
N TYR A 55 0.97 4.02 7.34
CA TYR A 55 1.09 2.80 6.54
C TYR A 55 1.48 1.61 7.40
N ALA A 56 2.43 1.78 8.32
CA ALA A 56 2.80 0.73 9.28
C ALA A 56 1.63 0.30 10.18
N GLN A 57 0.77 1.23 10.62
CA GLN A 57 -0.44 0.88 11.37
C GLN A 57 -1.42 0.07 10.51
N VAL A 58 -1.65 0.48 9.26
CA VAL A 58 -2.54 -0.21 8.33
C VAL A 58 -2.08 -1.64 8.05
N LEU A 59 -0.77 -1.89 7.97
CA LEU A 59 -0.22 -3.25 7.85
C LEU A 59 -0.57 -4.14 9.04
N ASN A 60 -0.71 -3.57 10.24
CA ASN A 60 -1.12 -4.32 11.43
C ASN A 60 -2.65 -4.45 11.55
N GLU A 61 -3.41 -3.56 10.93
CA GLU A 61 -4.88 -3.50 11.00
C GLU A 61 -5.58 -4.40 9.95
N GLU A 62 -4.94 -4.76 8.83
CA GLU A 62 -5.57 -5.57 7.78
C GLU A 62 -5.29 -7.09 7.94
N PRO A 63 -6.24 -7.89 8.49
CA PRO A 63 -6.08 -9.32 8.77
C PRO A 63 -6.19 -10.23 7.53
N GLN A 64 -6.15 -9.67 6.33
CA GLN A 64 -6.28 -10.43 5.08
C GLN A 64 -5.04 -11.31 4.78
N PHE A 65 -3.97 -11.12 5.55
CA PHE A 65 -2.84 -12.06 5.73
C PHE A 65 -3.02 -13.08 6.87
N SER A 66 -3.95 -12.85 7.80
CA SER A 66 -4.27 -13.78 8.89
C SER A 66 -5.34 -14.81 8.52
N GLN A 67 -6.13 -14.60 7.46
CA GLN A 67 -7.21 -15.50 7.04
C GLN A 67 -6.96 -16.25 5.74
N SER A 68 -5.84 -16.01 5.05
CA SER A 68 -5.46 -16.76 3.85
C SER A 68 -4.59 -17.98 4.21
N GLU A 69 -5.24 -19.04 4.74
CA GLU A 69 -5.00 -20.50 4.52
C GLU A 69 -5.28 -21.38 5.76
N PRO A 70 -5.79 -22.63 5.63
CA PRO A 70 -6.46 -23.28 4.49
C PRO A 70 -7.81 -23.96 4.90
N ASN A 71 -8.91 -23.67 4.20
CA ASN A 71 -10.04 -24.61 4.18
C ASN A 71 -9.78 -25.68 3.10
N GLN A 72 -8.83 -26.57 3.36
CA GLN A 72 -8.79 -27.89 2.74
C GLN A 72 -9.52 -28.87 3.66
N GLY A 73 -10.82 -29.00 3.45
CA GLY A 73 -11.64 -30.00 4.13
C GLY A 73 -13.07 -29.90 3.61
N GLU A 74 -13.58 -30.99 3.07
CA GLU A 74 -15.01 -31.26 2.80
C GLU A 74 -15.58 -30.76 1.47
N ALA A 75 -15.27 -31.47 0.37
CA ALA A 75 -16.16 -31.52 -0.79
C ALA A 75 -16.10 -32.84 -1.61
N ASP A 76 -15.69 -33.98 -1.02
CA ASP A 76 -15.62 -35.27 -1.74
C ASP A 76 -16.43 -36.40 -1.06
N GLN A 77 -17.74 -36.20 -0.88
CA GLN A 77 -18.66 -37.27 -0.43
C GLN A 77 -19.92 -37.48 -1.29
N ASN A 78 -20.14 -36.69 -2.35
CA ASN A 78 -21.38 -36.82 -3.15
C ASN A 78 -21.33 -37.73 -4.38
N GLN A 79 -20.29 -38.55 -4.56
CA GLN A 79 -20.24 -39.52 -5.67
C GLN A 79 -20.70 -40.95 -5.33
N ALA A 80 -20.95 -41.28 -4.05
CA ALA A 80 -21.33 -42.64 -3.65
C ALA A 80 -22.83 -42.96 -3.76
N GLN A 81 -23.73 -41.96 -3.88
CA GLN A 81 -25.18 -42.20 -3.81
C GLN A 81 -25.88 -42.36 -5.17
N ASN A 82 -25.25 -42.00 -6.30
CA ASN A 82 -25.94 -42.06 -7.60
C ASN A 82 -25.79 -43.39 -8.36
N LYS A 83 -25.14 -44.41 -7.78
CA LYS A 83 -25.06 -45.76 -8.38
C LYS A 83 -26.17 -46.72 -7.98
N ASN A 84 -27.08 -46.33 -7.07
CA ASN A 84 -28.15 -47.20 -6.58
C ASN A 84 -29.55 -46.89 -7.12
N GLN A 85 -29.69 -45.99 -8.11
CA GLN A 85 -30.98 -45.69 -8.75
C GLN A 85 -31.09 -46.19 -10.21
N GLN A 86 -30.13 -46.97 -10.69
CA GLN A 86 -30.16 -47.58 -12.03
C GLN A 86 -30.34 -49.10 -12.04
N SER A 87 -30.77 -49.69 -10.92
CA SER A 87 -31.26 -51.07 -10.89
C SER A 87 -32.59 -51.10 -10.17
N ASN A 88 -33.64 -50.72 -10.89
CA ASN A 88 -34.95 -51.34 -10.75
C ASN A 88 -35.74 -51.15 -12.05
#